data_AF-A0AAT9GAA3-F1
#
_entry.id   AF-A0AAT9GAA3-F1
#
_cell.length_a   1.000
_cell.length_b   1.000
_cell.length_c   1.000
_cell.angle_alpha   90.00
_cell.angle_beta   90.00
_cell.angle_gamma   90.00
#
_symmetry.space_group_name_H-M   'P 1'
#
loop_
_entity.id
_entity.type
_entity.pdbx_description
1 polymer ?
#
loop_
_entity_poly.entity_id
_entity_poly.type
_entity_poly.pdbx_seq_one_letter_code
_entity_poly.pdbx_strand_id
1 'polypeptide(L)'
;MKLSINSSSPPNLLTKEQLKSIYCKLFSREDGKIVLEDLAQMSGIYRSNFVRQESEYTAFLEGHRALFLYICSQVSKDDGINNIDGAKNTNESDK
;
A
#
# COMPACT_ATOMS: atom_id res chain seq x y z
N MET A 1 -42.16 -3.24 10.49
CA MET A 1 -41.58 -4.18 9.52
C MET A 1 -40.19 -4.55 10.03
N LYS A 2 -39.98 -5.78 10.53
CA LYS A 2 -38.66 -6.24 11.02
C LYS A 2 -37.90 -6.80 9.82
N LEU A 3 -36.85 -6.11 9.39
CA LEU A 3 -35.89 -6.65 8.43
C LEU A 3 -35.04 -7.69 9.17
N SER A 4 -35.42 -8.96 9.05
CA SER A 4 -34.56 -10.09 9.43
C SER A 4 -33.46 -10.19 8.39
N ILE A 5 -32.36 -9.49 8.61
CA ILE A 5 -31.15 -9.69 7.82
C ILE A 5 -30.59 -11.04 8.27
N ASN A 6 -30.81 -12.08 7.45
CA ASN A 6 -30.11 -13.34 7.63
C ASN A 6 -28.61 -13.03 7.45
N SER A 7 -27.90 -12.84 8.57
CA SER A 7 -26.45 -12.68 8.62
C SER A 7 -25.76 -14.03 8.40
N SER A 8 -26.12 -14.74 7.34
CA SER A 8 -25.29 -15.84 6.87
C SER A 8 -24.02 -15.19 6.30
N SER A 9 -22.97 -15.14 7.12
CA SER A 9 -21.63 -14.80 6.64
C SER A 9 -21.37 -15.62 5.37
N PRO A 10 -20.94 -14.99 4.26
CA PRO A 10 -20.68 -15.74 3.04
C PRO A 10 -19.70 -16.88 3.35
N PRO A 11 -19.95 -18.10 2.87
CA PRO A 11 -19.30 -19.32 3.37
C PRO A 11 -17.79 -19.42 3.12
N ASN A 12 -17.16 -18.41 2.51
CA ASN A 12 -15.76 -18.40 2.14
C ASN A 12 -15.10 -17.02 2.36
N LEU A 13 -15.23 -16.43 3.56
CA LEU A 13 -14.35 -15.32 3.91
C LEU A 13 -12.94 -15.87 4.13
N LEU A 14 -11.98 -15.40 3.33
CA LEU A 14 -10.57 -15.67 3.55
C LEU A 14 -10.17 -15.14 4.93
N THR A 15 -9.38 -15.92 5.68
CA THR A 15 -8.77 -15.42 6.91
C THR A 15 -7.75 -14.33 6.58
N LYS A 16 -7.41 -13.50 7.57
CA LYS A 16 -6.40 -12.46 7.43
C LYS A 16 -5.05 -13.03 6.98
N GLU A 17 -4.67 -14.19 7.51
CA GLU A 17 -3.41 -14.88 7.20
C GLU A 17 -3.41 -15.43 5.77
N GLN A 18 -4.55 -15.96 5.31
CA GLN A 18 -4.72 -16.41 3.93
C GLN A 18 -4.59 -15.24 2.96
N LEU A 19 -5.22 -14.10 3.28
CA LEU A 19 -5.11 -12.89 2.48
C LEU A 19 -3.66 -12.37 2.45
N LYS A 20 -2.98 -12.30 3.60
CA LYS A 20 -1.57 -11.91 3.70
C LYS A 20 -0.69 -12.80 2.83
N SER A 21 -0.89 -14.12 2.89
CA SER A 21 -0.17 -15.09 2.07
C SER A 21 -0.36 -14.84 0.57
N ILE A 22 -1.59 -14.56 0.13
CA ILE A 22 -1.89 -14.22 -1.27
C ILE A 22 -1.16 -12.95 -1.70
N TYR A 23 -1.21 -11.89 -0.88
CA TYR A 23 -0.53 -10.63 -1.17
C TYR A 23 0.99 -10.83 -1.27
N CYS A 24 1.61 -11.51 -0.31
CA CYS A 24 3.02 -11.86 -0.36
C CYS A 24 3.36 -12.60 -1.66
N LYS A 25 2.56 -13.61 -2.02
CA LYS A 25 2.83 -14.44 -3.19
C LYS A 25 2.67 -13.68 -4.51
N LEU A 26 1.69 -12.78 -4.59
CA LEU A 26 1.42 -11.98 -5.78
C LEU A 26 2.48 -10.90 -5.98
N PHE A 27 2.74 -10.11 -4.92
CA PHE A 27 3.59 -8.92 -5.00
C PHE A 27 5.09 -9.20 -4.80
N SER A 28 5.48 -10.44 -4.50
CA SER A 28 6.89 -10.87 -4.57
C SER A 28 7.35 -11.23 -5.99
N ARG A 29 6.42 -11.41 -6.94
CA ARG A 29 6.73 -11.73 -8.35
C ARG A 29 7.04 -10.45 -9.13
N GLU A 30 7.69 -10.61 -10.27
CA GLU A 30 8.11 -9.49 -11.13
C GLU A 30 6.93 -8.57 -11.50
N ASP A 31 5.85 -9.12 -12.06
CA ASP A 31 4.66 -8.35 -12.40
C ASP A 31 4.07 -7.59 -11.20
N GLY A 32 4.11 -8.22 -10.02
CA GLY A 32 3.63 -7.60 -8.78
C GLY A 32 4.52 -6.43 -8.35
N LYS A 33 5.84 -6.54 -8.52
CA LYS A 33 6.78 -5.43 -8.24
C LYS A 33 6.57 -4.27 -9.20
N ILE A 34 6.33 -4.54 -10.49
CA ILE A 34 6.02 -3.51 -11.49
C ILE A 34 4.77 -2.72 -11.07
N VAL A 35 3.69 -3.41 -10.69
CA VAL A 35 2.47 -2.75 -10.20
C VAL A 35 2.75 -1.90 -8.94
N LEU A 36 3.58 -2.38 -8.02
CA LEU A 36 3.95 -1.60 -6.84
C LEU A 36 4.77 -0.37 -7.18
N GLU A 37 5.68 -0.46 -8.14
CA GLU A 37 6.48 0.66 -8.61
C GLU A 37 5.59 1.72 -9.26
N ASP A 38 4.67 1.31 -10.13
CA ASP A 38 3.69 2.21 -10.76
C ASP A 38 2.84 2.95 -9.72
N LEU A 39 2.36 2.23 -8.70
CA LEU A 39 1.59 2.82 -7.60
C LEU A 39 2.43 3.83 -6.80
N ALA A 40 3.70 3.53 -6.53
CA ALA A 40 4.60 4.42 -5.80
C ALA A 40 4.93 5.69 -6.59
N GLN A 41 5.15 5.56 -7.90
CA GLN A 41 5.42 6.67 -8.80
C GLN A 41 4.18 7.57 -8.97
N MET A 42 3.02 6.96 -9.24
CA MET A 42 1.76 7.68 -9.42
C MET A 42 1.39 8.48 -8.18
N SER A 43 1.49 7.87 -6.99
CA SER A 43 1.10 8.49 -5.72
C SER A 43 2.16 9.39 -5.10
N GLY A 44 3.28 9.66 -5.79
CA GLY A 44 4.30 10.60 -5.34
C GLY A 44 4.78 10.33 -3.91
N ILE A 45 5.08 9.08 -3.55
CA ILE A 45 5.15 8.62 -2.15
C ILE A 45 6.08 9.43 -1.23
N TYR A 46 7.15 10.01 -1.77
CA TYR A 46 8.12 10.83 -1.03
C TYR A 46 7.84 12.34 -1.11
N ARG A 47 6.68 12.73 -1.63
CA ARG A 47 6.26 14.12 -1.85
C ARG A 47 4.82 14.33 -1.36
N SER A 48 4.41 15.60 -1.32
CA SER A 48 3.01 15.95 -1.09
C SER A 48 2.22 15.76 -2.39
N ASN A 49 1.06 15.11 -2.30
CA ASN A 49 0.11 14.97 -3.40
C ASN A 49 -0.92 16.10 -3.46
N PHE A 50 -0.73 17.15 -2.67
CA PHE A 50 -1.64 18.28 -2.70
C PHE A 50 -1.52 19.01 -4.02
N VAL A 51 -2.57 18.91 -4.84
CA VAL A 51 -2.69 19.68 -6.08
C VAL A 51 -3.68 20.80 -5.83
N ARG A 52 -3.19 22.03 -5.92
CA ARG A 52 -3.96 23.23 -5.61
C ARG A 52 -5.16 23.33 -6.55
N GLN A 53 -6.34 23.58 -5.98
CA GLN A 53 -7.62 23.68 -6.71
C GLN A 53 -8.10 22.37 -7.37
N GLU A 54 -7.40 21.25 -7.18
CA GLU A 54 -7.79 19.94 -7.70
C GLU A 54 -7.95 18.93 -6.55
N SER A 55 -9.02 19.10 -5.77
CA SER A 55 -9.31 18.23 -4.62
C SER A 55 -9.60 16.79 -5.04
N GLU A 56 -10.27 16.59 -6.18
CA GLU A 56 -10.56 15.25 -6.72
C GLU A 56 -9.27 14.51 -7.09
N TYR A 57 -8.36 15.20 -7.76
CA TYR A 57 -7.07 14.62 -8.14
C TYR A 57 -6.19 14.36 -6.91
N THR A 58 -6.18 15.27 -5.93
CA THR A 58 -5.52 15.03 -4.63
C THR A 58 -6.07 13.78 -3.95
N ALA A 59 -7.39 13.60 -3.90
CA ALA A 59 -8.02 12.42 -3.32
C ALA A 59 -7.68 11.13 -4.09
N PHE A 60 -7.63 11.21 -5.42
CA PHE A 60 -7.19 10.10 -6.27
C PHE A 60 -5.76 9.65 -5.95
N LEU A 61 -4.82 10.60 -5.85
CA LEU A 61 -3.42 10.32 -5.52
C LEU A 61 -3.26 9.71 -4.11
N GLU A 62 -3.97 10.26 -3.12
CA GLU A 62 -3.97 9.72 -1.77
C GLU A 62 -4.61 8.32 -1.69
N GLY A 63 -5.62 8.04 -2.51
CA GLY A 63 -6.18 6.69 -2.65
C GLY A 63 -5.14 5.68 -3.15
N HIS A 64 -4.34 6.05 -4.15
CA HIS A 64 -3.25 5.21 -4.66
C HIS A 64 -2.15 5.02 -3.60
N ARG A 65 -1.80 6.08 -2.86
CA ARG A 65 -0.84 6.02 -1.75
C ARG A 65 -1.30 5.05 -0.67
N ALA A 66 -2.57 5.15 -0.26
CA ALA A 66 -3.16 4.28 0.73
C ALA A 66 -3.15 2.81 0.30
N LEU A 67 -3.47 2.54 -0.97
CA LEU A 67 -3.43 1.19 -1.53
C LEU A 67 -2.00 0.61 -1.54
N PHE A 68 -1.02 1.39 -1.99
CA PHE A 68 0.39 0.99 -1.97
C PHE A 68 0.83 0.63 -0.54
N LEU A 69 0.62 1.53 0.41
CA LEU A 69 1.01 1.33 1.81
C LEU A 69 0.31 0.12 2.42
N TYR A 70 -0.96 -0.09 2.09
CA TYR A 70 -1.70 -1.27 2.52
C TYR A 70 -1.04 -2.55 2.00
N ILE A 71 -0.74 -2.65 0.69
CA ILE A 71 -0.08 -3.82 0.12
C ILE A 71 1.27 -4.05 0.80
N CYS A 72 2.10 -3.01 0.94
CA CYS A 72 3.40 -3.10 1.61
C CYS A 72 3.27 -3.59 3.06
N SER A 73 2.23 -3.17 3.80
CA SER A 73 1.96 -3.64 5.16
C SER A 73 1.61 -5.14 5.22
N GLN A 74 1.01 -5.68 4.16
CA GLN A 74 0.72 -7.12 4.07
C GLN A 74 1.98 -7.92 3.69
N VAL A 75 2.85 -7.38 2.84
CA VAL A 75 4.04 -8.08 2.35
C VAL A 75 5.21 -8.01 3.33
N SER A 76 5.30 -6.92 4.10
CA SER A 76 6.35 -6.76 5.11
C SER A 76 6.20 -7.84 6.18
N LYS A 77 7.28 -8.58 6.43
CA LYS A 77 7.39 -9.41 7.63
C LYS A 77 7.23 -8.46 8.82
N ASP A 78 6.40 -8.84 9.79
CA ASP A 78 6.32 -8.12 11.06
C ASP A 78 7.71 -8.14 11.70
N ASP A 79 8.48 -7.08 11.46
CA ASP A 79 9.46 -6.56 12.40
C ASP A 79 9.08 -5.08 12.51
N GLY A 80 8.45 -4.73 13.64
CA GLY A 80 7.82 -3.43 13.84
C GLY A 80 8.66 -2.27 13.34
N ILE A 81 8.06 -1.45 12.46
CA ILE A 81 8.36 -0.05 12.15
C ILE A 81 9.70 0.42 12.76
N ASN A 82 10.82 0.05 12.15
CA ASN A 82 12.16 0.59 12.44
C ASN A 82 13.05 0.32 11.23
N ASN A 83 12.83 1.04 10.12
CA ASN A 83 13.85 1.31 9.10
C ASN A 83 13.27 2.18 7.97
N ILE A 84 12.85 3.40 8.31
CA ILE A 84 12.78 4.50 7.34
C ILE A 84 13.88 5.50 7.72
N ASP A 85 15.13 5.03 7.76
CA ASP A 85 16.34 5.86 7.82
C ASP A 85 17.26 5.52 6.62
N GLY A 86 16.66 5.30 5.45
CA GLY A 86 17.39 5.07 4.19
C GLY A 86 17.57 6.32 3.33
N ALA A 87 17.22 7.51 3.83
CA ALA A 87 17.22 8.75 3.06
C ALA A 87 18.04 9.86 3.72
N LYS A 88 19.28 9.59 4.16
CA LYS A 88 20.30 10.64 4.37
C LYS A 88 21.71 10.14 4.03
N ASN A 89 22.32 10.89 3.11
CA ASN A 89 23.75 11.10 2.91
C ASN A 89 24.50 10.17 1.93
N THR A 90 24.13 10.23 0.65
CA THR A 90 25.17 10.40 -0.39
C THR A 90 25.64 11.85 -0.36
N ASN A 91 26.79 12.09 0.25
CA ASN A 91 27.71 13.12 -0.19
C ASN A 91 29.10 12.53 -0.03
N GLU A 92 29.59 12.04 -1.16
CA GLU A 92 30.96 11.59 -1.37
C GLU A 92 31.94 12.67 -0.91
N SER A 93 32.91 12.16 -0.16
CA SER A 93 34.24 12.71 0.07
C SER A 93 34.88 13.20 -1.22
N ASP A 94 35.07 14.51 -1.33
CA ASP A 94 36.06 15.14 -2.20
C ASP A 94 36.73 16.30 -1.45
N LYS A 95 37.83 16.00 -0.76
CA LYS A 95 39.08 16.77 -0.75
C LYS A 95 40.14 16.15 0.15
#